data_AF-A0A0N4X4X1-F1
#
_entry.id   AF-A0A0N4X4X1-F1
#
_cell.length_a   1.000
_cell.length_b   1.000
_cell.length_c   1.000
_cell.angle_alpha   90.00
_cell.angle_beta   90.00
_cell.angle_gamma   90.00
#
_symmetry.space_group_name_H-M   'P 1'
#
loop_
_entity.id
_entity.type
_entity.pdbx_description
1 polymer ?
#
loop_
_entity_poly.entity_id
_entity_poly.type
_entity_poly.pdbx_seq_one_letter_code
_entity_poly.pdbx_strand_id
1 'polypeptide(L)'
;MGMTAYQSLSERLFTWLLTFIRCYTIVFFILPLSFFYNFLLTLRNKFVYTVGTAPRAHSRKVMAIQRQVHEWTKGDRKKKMLPIHDGVWDSLTRLPNKETTPIYTGTLMDILEINRDALTVRVEPMITMGELSRVLIPLGFCLPILPGTKHLTVEDAINGRGSDVSGRKYGLFQHICLSYELIMPDGSLVTASKDRDGGAETQALFYGVPWSEGTLGIMVAATLRMIPIKPYVKITYIPVRSTEEMQSKLTEEAQCRENEFVEGLQFTPTTGVVLRGRFSEGPPKNWGAANQLGRWYKPWFYTHVQKVITSTKVGLGGKF
;
A
#
# COMPACT_ATOMS: atom_id res chain seq x y z
N MET A 1 31.37 26.34 -2.48
CA MET A 1 31.02 27.65 -1.91
C MET A 1 29.52 27.86 -2.10
N GLY A 2 28.72 27.63 -1.06
CA GLY A 2 27.28 27.86 -1.07
C GLY A 2 26.94 28.72 0.13
N MET A 3 26.35 29.89 -0.12
CA MET A 3 26.06 30.93 0.86
C MET A 3 25.15 30.40 1.97
N THR A 4 25.70 30.24 3.18
CA THR A 4 24.90 30.20 4.41
C THR A 4 24.39 31.62 4.67
N ALA A 5 23.17 31.92 4.23
CA ALA A 5 22.48 33.14 4.64
C ALA A 5 22.34 33.14 6.17
N TYR A 6 22.96 34.11 6.83
CA TYR A 6 22.82 34.31 8.27
C TYR A 6 21.37 34.70 8.57
N GLN A 7 20.54 33.73 8.96
CA GLN A 7 19.20 34.01 9.50
C GLN A 7 19.32 34.92 10.72
N SER A 8 18.50 35.98 10.75
CA SER A 8 18.46 36.95 11.84
C SER A 8 18.00 36.31 13.16
N LEU A 9 18.37 36.91 14.29
CA LEU A 9 18.06 36.39 15.64
C LEU A 9 16.54 36.29 15.88
N SER A 10 15.77 37.22 15.31
CA SER A 10 14.30 37.22 15.32
C SER A 10 13.71 36.09 14.49
N GLU A 11 14.23 35.81 13.29
CA GLU A 11 13.78 34.68 12.46
C GLU A 11 14.09 33.34 13.12
N ARG A 12 15.25 33.20 13.77
CA ARG A 12 15.60 32.00 14.53
C ARG A 12 14.68 31.81 15.74
N LEU A 13 14.41 32.88 16.49
CA LEU A 13 13.49 32.84 17.63
C LEU A 13 12.06 32.51 17.19
N PHE A 14 11.58 33.13 16.11
CA PHE A 14 10.26 32.87 15.55
C PHE A 14 10.13 31.42 15.04
N THR A 15 11.13 30.92 14.31
CA THR A 15 11.18 29.52 13.84
C THR A 15 11.24 28.54 15.00
N TRP A 16 12.03 28.85 16.03
CA TRP A 16 12.10 28.04 17.25
C TRP A 16 10.76 28.02 17.98
N LEU A 17 10.11 29.17 18.14
CA LEU A 17 8.82 29.30 18.81
C LEU A 17 7.71 28.57 18.04
N LEU A 18 7.66 28.71 16.71
CA LEU A 18 6.77 27.94 15.85
C LEU A 18 7.02 26.44 15.97
N THR A 19 8.28 26.01 15.98
CA THR A 19 8.64 24.59 16.11
C THR A 19 8.25 24.06 17.49
N PHE A 20 8.50 24.83 18.55
CA PHE A 20 8.16 24.49 19.92
C PHE A 20 6.65 24.35 20.08
N ILE A 21 5.87 25.38 19.70
CA ILE A 21 4.41 25.34 19.74
C ILE A 21 3.88 24.17 18.91
N ARG A 22 4.39 23.97 17.68
CA ARG A 22 4.00 22.84 16.83
C ARG A 22 4.27 21.50 17.50
N CYS A 23 5.39 21.33 18.19
CA CYS A 23 5.68 20.10 18.94
C CYS A 23 4.65 19.86 20.05
N TYR A 24 4.29 20.89 20.82
CA TYR A 24 3.22 20.77 21.83
C TYR A 24 1.87 20.43 21.19
N THR A 25 1.49 21.12 20.10
CA THR A 25 0.26 20.82 19.37
C THR A 25 0.24 19.38 18.86
N ILE A 26 1.36 18.91 18.29
CA ILE A 26 1.48 17.55 17.81
C ILE A 26 1.36 16.54 18.97
N VAL A 27 2.10 16.75 20.06
CA VAL A 27 2.18 15.79 21.17
C VAL A 27 0.89 15.72 21.99
N PHE A 28 0.28 16.87 22.28
CA PHE A 28 -0.87 16.92 23.19
C PHE A 28 -2.23 16.88 22.49
N PHE A 29 -2.30 17.19 21.18
CA PHE A 29 -3.57 17.20 20.46
C PHE A 29 -3.57 16.22 19.29
N ILE A 30 -2.63 16.35 18.34
CA ILE A 30 -2.67 15.57 17.09
C ILE A 30 -2.38 14.09 17.34
N LEU A 31 -1.37 13.76 18.15
CA LEU A 31 -1.02 12.37 18.45
C LEU A 31 -2.15 11.64 19.22
N PRO A 32 -2.71 12.20 20.32
CA PRO A 32 -3.86 11.58 20.99
C PRO A 32 -5.08 11.45 20.08
N LEU A 33 -5.39 12.49 19.30
CA LEU A 33 -6.52 12.45 18.35
C LEU A 33 -6.30 11.38 17.28
N SER A 34 -5.10 11.28 16.72
CA SER A 34 -4.74 10.25 15.73
C SER A 34 -4.78 8.86 16.35
N PHE A 35 -4.30 8.69 17.58
CA PHE A 35 -4.39 7.42 18.30
C PHE A 35 -5.85 7.01 18.50
N PHE A 36 -6.69 7.91 18.99
CA PHE A 36 -8.11 7.64 19.22
C PHE A 36 -8.86 7.33 17.92
N TYR A 37 -8.57 8.10 16.85
CA TYR A 37 -9.10 7.84 15.52
C TYR A 37 -8.74 6.43 15.02
N ASN A 38 -7.45 6.06 15.08
CA ASN A 38 -6.99 4.72 14.69
C ASN A 38 -7.60 3.61 15.56
N PHE A 39 -7.76 3.87 16.86
CA PHE A 39 -8.36 2.93 17.80
C PHE A 39 -9.85 2.69 17.47
N LEU A 40 -10.62 3.76 17.24
CA LEU A 40 -12.01 3.67 16.83
C LEU A 40 -12.18 2.96 15.48
N LEU A 41 -11.35 3.29 14.49
CA LEU A 41 -11.35 2.59 13.21
C LEU A 41 -11.05 1.09 13.36
N THR A 42 -10.07 0.74 14.20
CA THR A 42 -9.72 -0.66 14.45
C THR A 42 -10.88 -1.41 15.11
N LEU A 43 -11.54 -0.80 16.10
CA LEU A 43 -12.74 -1.36 16.73
C LEU A 43 -13.88 -1.54 15.74
N ARG A 44 -14.17 -0.51 14.94
CA ARG A 44 -15.21 -0.55 13.90
C ARG A 44 -14.93 -1.63 12.87
N ASN A 45 -13.71 -1.72 12.34
CA ASN A 45 -13.31 -2.75 11.37
C ASN A 45 -13.45 -4.16 11.96
N LYS A 46 -12.99 -4.34 13.21
CA LYS A 46 -13.12 -5.63 13.92
C LYS A 46 -14.58 -6.00 14.13
N PHE A 47 -15.43 -5.06 14.51
CA PHE A 47 -16.86 -5.28 14.69
C PHE A 47 -17.54 -5.65 13.37
N VAL A 48 -17.37 -4.85 12.32
CA VAL A 48 -17.95 -5.08 10.99
C VAL A 48 -17.55 -6.45 10.43
N TYR A 49 -16.27 -6.82 10.60
CA TYR A 49 -15.77 -8.12 10.19
C TYR A 49 -16.37 -9.26 11.01
N THR A 50 -16.41 -9.13 12.34
CA THR A 50 -16.92 -10.18 13.24
C THR A 50 -18.42 -10.42 13.04
N VAL A 51 -19.19 -9.36 12.81
CA VAL A 51 -20.65 -9.45 12.59
C VAL A 51 -20.97 -9.85 11.14
N GLY A 52 -19.97 -9.85 10.23
CA GLY A 52 -20.15 -10.30 8.85
C GLY A 52 -21.12 -9.42 8.04
N THR A 53 -21.33 -8.16 8.45
CA THR A 53 -22.26 -7.23 7.78
C THR A 53 -21.69 -6.65 6.49
N ALA A 54 -20.39 -6.78 6.25
CA ALA A 54 -19.69 -6.16 5.12
C ALA A 54 -20.31 -6.51 3.76
N PRO A 55 -20.60 -7.78 3.40
CA PRO A 55 -21.21 -8.10 2.10
C PRO A 55 -22.59 -7.46 1.88
N ARG A 56 -23.45 -7.47 2.91
CA ARG A 56 -24.80 -6.87 2.83
C ARG A 56 -24.72 -5.35 2.75
N ALA A 57 -23.83 -4.75 3.53
CA ALA A 57 -23.58 -3.32 3.50
C ALA A 57 -23.02 -2.89 2.14
N HIS A 58 -22.12 -3.68 1.56
CA HIS A 58 -21.53 -3.45 0.25
C HIS A 58 -22.58 -3.35 -0.85
N SER A 59 -23.48 -4.33 -0.98
CA SER A 59 -24.56 -4.26 -1.99
C SER A 59 -25.40 -2.99 -1.84
N ARG A 60 -25.67 -2.54 -0.60
CA ARG A 60 -26.38 -1.27 -0.35
C ARG A 60 -25.57 -0.04 -0.78
N LYS A 61 -24.26 -0.02 -0.52
CA LYS A 61 -23.37 1.07 -0.97
C LYS A 61 -23.29 1.12 -2.49
N VAL A 62 -23.14 -0.04 -3.14
CA VAL A 62 -23.13 -0.17 -4.61
C VAL A 62 -24.43 0.39 -5.20
N MET A 63 -25.60 -0.01 -4.66
CA MET A 63 -26.89 0.54 -5.10
C MET A 63 -26.98 2.06 -4.92
N ALA A 64 -26.41 2.62 -3.84
CA ALA A 64 -26.38 4.06 -3.62
C ALA A 64 -25.48 4.79 -4.64
N ILE A 65 -24.35 4.20 -5.02
CA ILE A 65 -23.48 4.74 -6.07
C ILE A 65 -24.14 4.61 -7.44
N GLN A 66 -24.76 3.46 -7.74
CA GLN A 66 -25.54 3.28 -8.96
C GLN A 66 -26.64 4.33 -9.05
N ARG A 67 -27.35 4.63 -7.96
CA ARG A 67 -28.37 5.69 -7.93
C ARG A 67 -27.78 7.05 -8.31
N GLN A 68 -26.62 7.43 -7.76
CA GLN A 68 -25.94 8.69 -8.13
C GLN A 68 -25.59 8.71 -9.63
N VAL A 69 -25.10 7.59 -10.18
CA VAL A 69 -24.81 7.47 -11.62
C VAL A 69 -26.08 7.59 -12.46
N HIS A 70 -27.17 6.92 -12.08
CA HIS A 70 -28.45 7.02 -12.79
C HIS A 70 -29.04 8.43 -12.73
N GLU A 71 -28.90 9.13 -11.60
CA GLU A 71 -29.30 10.54 -11.46
C GLU A 71 -28.47 11.43 -12.39
N TRP A 72 -27.17 11.18 -12.52
CA TRP A 72 -26.31 11.84 -13.50
C TRP A 72 -26.72 11.51 -14.95
N THR A 73 -27.05 10.25 -15.27
CA THR A 73 -27.50 9.82 -16.61
C THR A 73 -28.78 10.51 -17.04
N LYS A 74 -29.71 10.75 -16.10
CA LYS A 74 -30.95 11.52 -16.35
C LYS A 74 -30.71 13.03 -16.47
N GLY A 75 -29.60 13.52 -15.94
CA GLY A 75 -29.23 14.93 -15.94
C GLY A 75 -28.43 15.36 -17.17
N ASP A 76 -27.62 16.41 -17.00
CA ASP A 76 -26.76 16.93 -18.06
C ASP A 76 -25.46 16.12 -18.20
N ARG A 77 -25.44 15.23 -19.20
CA ARG A 77 -24.28 14.41 -19.55
C ARG A 77 -23.06 15.21 -20.05
N LYS A 78 -23.20 16.53 -20.29
CA LYS A 78 -22.04 17.39 -20.60
C LYS A 78 -21.12 17.55 -19.40
N LYS A 79 -21.63 17.41 -18.17
CA LYS A 79 -20.80 17.40 -16.97
C LYS A 79 -20.17 16.03 -16.79
N LYS A 80 -18.85 15.97 -16.58
CA LYS A 80 -18.15 14.69 -16.38
C LYS A 80 -18.38 14.16 -14.96
N MET A 81 -18.48 12.85 -14.80
CA MET A 81 -18.48 12.24 -13.46
C MET A 81 -17.10 12.40 -12.82
N LEU A 82 -17.08 12.74 -11.53
CA LEU A 82 -15.87 12.80 -10.72
C LEU A 82 -16.08 11.94 -9.47
N PRO A 83 -15.49 10.73 -9.41
CA PRO A 83 -15.44 9.96 -8.18
C PRO A 83 -14.72 10.76 -7.10
N ILE A 84 -15.38 10.96 -5.96
CA ILE A 84 -14.82 11.59 -4.78
C ILE A 84 -14.60 10.52 -3.72
N HIS A 85 -13.34 10.40 -3.31
CA HIS A 85 -12.91 9.56 -2.21
C HIS A 85 -12.96 10.39 -0.91
N ASP A 86 -13.37 9.80 0.21
CA ASP A 86 -13.60 10.50 1.50
C ASP A 86 -12.28 10.88 2.22
N GLY A 87 -11.16 10.91 1.49
CA GLY A 87 -9.87 11.36 2.00
C GLY A 87 -9.82 12.89 2.09
N VAL A 88 -9.34 13.41 3.22
CA VAL A 88 -9.10 14.85 3.44
C VAL A 88 -8.25 15.46 2.31
N TRP A 89 -7.28 14.69 1.79
CA TRP A 89 -6.41 15.15 0.70
C TRP A 89 -7.15 15.24 -0.64
N ASP A 90 -7.94 14.23 -1.01
CA ASP A 90 -8.72 14.25 -2.25
C ASP A 90 -9.84 15.29 -2.21
N SER A 91 -10.46 15.50 -1.04
CA SER A 91 -11.44 16.58 -0.84
C SER A 91 -10.83 17.98 -1.02
N LEU A 92 -9.49 18.11 -0.87
CA LEU A 92 -8.76 19.36 -1.08
C LEU A 92 -8.21 19.51 -2.50
N THR A 93 -7.88 18.40 -3.19
CA THR A 93 -7.26 18.42 -4.52
C THR A 93 -8.22 18.15 -5.67
N ARG A 94 -9.33 17.44 -5.44
CA ARG A 94 -10.38 17.13 -6.43
C ARG A 94 -11.66 17.90 -6.12
N LEU A 95 -11.55 19.22 -6.10
CA LEU A 95 -12.71 20.08 -5.86
C LEU A 95 -13.69 19.99 -7.04
N PRO A 96 -14.98 19.71 -6.79
CA PRO A 96 -15.98 19.73 -7.84
C PRO A 96 -16.03 21.12 -8.47
N ASN A 97 -15.90 21.17 -9.79
CA ASN A 97 -16.02 22.38 -10.58
C ASN A 97 -17.39 22.43 -11.28
N LYS A 98 -17.71 23.53 -11.98
CA LYS A 98 -19.00 23.66 -12.69
C LYS A 98 -19.21 22.61 -13.80
N GLU A 99 -18.14 21.97 -14.26
CA GLU A 99 -18.11 21.00 -15.35
C GLU A 99 -18.15 19.54 -14.87
N THR A 100 -18.17 19.30 -13.56
CA THR A 100 -18.13 17.95 -12.98
C THR A 100 -19.31 17.70 -12.06
N THR A 101 -19.71 16.43 -11.96
CA THR A 101 -20.71 15.95 -11.00
C THR A 101 -20.00 15.00 -10.03
N PRO A 102 -19.99 15.31 -8.72
CA PRO A 102 -19.35 14.45 -7.74
C PRO A 102 -20.14 13.14 -7.57
N ILE A 103 -19.42 12.02 -7.56
CA ILE A 103 -19.96 10.70 -7.22
C ILE A 103 -19.22 10.21 -5.98
N TYR A 104 -19.92 10.11 -4.86
CA TYR A 104 -19.31 9.77 -3.58
C TYR A 104 -19.09 8.26 -3.47
N THR A 105 -17.82 7.85 -3.40
CA THR A 105 -17.39 6.44 -3.34
C THR A 105 -16.59 6.12 -2.07
N GLY A 106 -16.21 7.12 -1.28
CA GLY A 106 -15.30 6.97 -0.14
C GLY A 106 -15.76 6.03 0.99
N THR A 107 -17.04 5.68 1.03
CA THR A 107 -17.59 4.72 2.02
C THR A 107 -17.17 3.25 1.78
N LEU A 108 -16.50 2.97 0.67
CA LEU A 108 -16.10 1.65 0.20
C LEU A 108 -14.75 1.17 0.81
N MET A 109 -14.71 0.92 2.12
CA MET A 109 -13.49 0.60 2.89
C MET A 109 -13.43 -0.82 3.50
N ASP A 110 -14.37 -1.71 3.17
CA ASP A 110 -14.53 -3.00 3.85
C ASP A 110 -13.86 -4.19 3.16
N ILE A 111 -13.46 -5.18 3.98
CA ILE A 111 -13.13 -6.54 3.50
C ILE A 111 -14.43 -7.31 3.36
N LEU A 112 -14.73 -7.77 2.14
CA LEU A 112 -15.97 -8.46 1.83
C LEU A 112 -15.87 -9.96 2.10
N GLU A 113 -14.75 -10.57 1.73
CA GLU A 113 -14.56 -12.02 1.85
C GLU A 113 -13.08 -12.40 1.92
N ILE A 114 -12.73 -13.41 2.72
CA ILE A 114 -11.40 -14.03 2.75
C ILE A 114 -11.59 -15.53 2.52
N ASN A 115 -11.14 -16.04 1.37
CA ASN A 115 -11.24 -17.45 1.02
C ASN A 115 -9.86 -18.11 1.15
N ARG A 116 -9.69 -18.91 2.21
CA ARG A 116 -8.41 -19.56 2.55
C ARG A 116 -8.04 -20.68 1.57
N ASP A 117 -9.02 -21.36 1.01
CA ASP A 117 -8.79 -22.50 0.10
C ASP A 117 -8.40 -22.01 -1.29
N ALA A 118 -9.09 -20.98 -1.79
CA ALA A 118 -8.77 -20.33 -3.07
C ALA A 118 -7.58 -19.36 -2.99
N LEU A 119 -7.10 -19.07 -1.78
CA LEU A 119 -6.09 -18.04 -1.52
C LEU A 119 -6.47 -16.68 -2.13
N THR A 120 -7.69 -16.23 -1.88
CA THR A 120 -8.21 -14.94 -2.37
C THR A 120 -8.80 -14.08 -1.26
N VAL A 121 -8.78 -12.77 -1.48
CA VAL A 121 -9.44 -11.79 -0.64
C VAL A 121 -10.21 -10.81 -1.52
N ARG A 122 -11.51 -10.63 -1.23
CA ARG A 122 -12.37 -9.67 -1.91
C ARG A 122 -12.56 -8.45 -1.03
N VAL A 123 -12.27 -7.27 -1.57
CA VAL A 123 -12.23 -6.01 -0.82
C VAL A 123 -12.87 -4.88 -1.60
N GLU A 124 -13.31 -3.87 -0.86
CA GLU A 124 -13.70 -2.58 -1.43
C GLU A 124 -12.45 -1.72 -1.75
N PRO A 125 -12.51 -0.82 -2.76
CA PRO A 125 -11.36 -0.09 -3.30
C PRO A 125 -10.61 0.81 -2.31
N MET A 126 -11.30 1.40 -1.34
CA MET A 126 -10.71 2.37 -0.39
C MET A 126 -10.04 1.71 0.80
N ILE A 127 -10.04 0.39 0.91
CA ILE A 127 -9.28 -0.28 1.97
C ILE A 127 -7.78 0.01 1.78
N THR A 128 -7.09 0.34 2.88
CA THR A 128 -5.66 0.61 2.83
C THR A 128 -4.83 -0.67 2.94
N MET A 129 -3.61 -0.66 2.37
CA MET A 129 -2.65 -1.76 2.51
C MET A 129 -2.34 -2.09 3.97
N GLY A 130 -2.30 -1.07 4.83
CA GLY A 130 -2.10 -1.21 6.26
C GLY A 130 -3.24 -1.95 6.95
N GLU A 131 -4.50 -1.62 6.63
CA GLU A 131 -5.67 -2.32 7.19
C GLU A 131 -5.74 -3.76 6.73
N LEU A 132 -5.53 -3.99 5.42
CA LEU A 132 -5.53 -5.33 4.86
C LEU A 132 -4.45 -6.21 5.49
N SER A 133 -3.24 -5.68 5.66
CA SER A 133 -2.14 -6.39 6.33
C SER A 133 -2.44 -6.73 7.79
N ARG A 134 -3.10 -5.82 8.54
CA ARG A 134 -3.50 -6.08 9.93
C ARG A 134 -4.49 -7.23 10.07
N VAL A 135 -5.31 -7.49 9.05
CA VAL A 135 -6.27 -8.60 9.06
C VAL A 135 -5.64 -9.89 8.54
N LEU A 136 -4.87 -9.83 7.43
CA LEU A 136 -4.33 -11.03 6.80
C LEU A 136 -3.14 -11.65 7.56
N ILE A 137 -2.22 -10.83 8.10
CA ILE A 137 -1.00 -11.33 8.74
C ILE A 137 -1.30 -12.25 9.95
N PRO A 138 -2.22 -11.89 10.88
CA PRO A 138 -2.60 -12.79 11.97
C PRO A 138 -3.26 -14.09 11.52
N LEU A 139 -3.83 -14.12 10.31
CA LEU A 139 -4.41 -15.31 9.69
C LEU A 139 -3.36 -16.17 8.96
N GLY A 140 -2.09 -15.74 8.92
CA GLY A 140 -1.02 -16.45 8.22
C GLY A 140 -0.94 -16.14 6.73
N PHE A 141 -1.52 -15.02 6.26
CA PHE A 141 -1.52 -14.63 4.85
C PHE A 141 -0.99 -13.20 4.63
N CYS A 142 -0.53 -12.92 3.42
CA CYS A 142 -0.30 -11.54 2.96
C CYS A 142 -0.63 -11.40 1.47
N LEU A 143 -0.69 -10.15 0.98
CA LEU A 143 -0.66 -9.91 -0.46
C LEU A 143 0.73 -10.22 -1.03
N PRO A 144 0.82 -10.85 -2.22
CA PRO A 144 2.11 -11.13 -2.85
C PRO A 144 2.89 -9.88 -3.24
N ILE A 145 2.20 -8.77 -3.53
CA ILE A 145 2.76 -7.44 -3.77
C ILE A 145 2.17 -6.50 -2.73
N LEU A 146 3.01 -5.85 -1.93
CA LEU A 146 2.57 -4.92 -0.89
C LEU A 146 3.33 -3.59 -1.04
N PRO A 147 2.74 -2.59 -1.71
CA PRO A 147 3.39 -1.29 -1.87
C PRO A 147 3.80 -0.67 -0.52
N GLY A 148 4.97 -0.03 -0.46
CA GLY A 148 5.64 0.37 0.79
C GLY A 148 4.89 1.38 1.68
N THR A 149 3.77 1.96 1.22
CA THR A 149 3.00 2.95 1.96
C THR A 149 1.73 2.34 2.55
N LYS A 150 1.64 2.32 3.89
CA LYS A 150 0.48 1.76 4.62
C LYS A 150 -0.86 2.42 4.32
N HIS A 151 -0.83 3.69 3.91
CA HIS A 151 -2.01 4.51 3.62
C HIS A 151 -2.49 4.40 2.18
N LEU A 152 -1.73 3.72 1.31
CA LEU A 152 -2.12 3.49 -0.08
C LEU A 152 -3.38 2.62 -0.11
N THR A 153 -4.39 3.03 -0.86
CA THR A 153 -5.61 2.22 -1.05
C THR A 153 -5.40 1.12 -2.10
N VAL A 154 -6.32 0.16 -2.17
CA VAL A 154 -6.29 -0.88 -3.20
C VAL A 154 -6.51 -0.28 -4.59
N GLU A 155 -7.42 0.68 -4.73
CA GLU A 155 -7.63 1.38 -6.00
C GLU A 155 -6.39 2.17 -6.44
N ASP A 156 -5.74 2.89 -5.50
CA ASP A 156 -4.49 3.60 -5.80
C ASP A 156 -3.39 2.64 -6.23
N ALA A 157 -3.31 1.45 -5.64
CA ALA A 157 -2.30 0.47 -6.03
C ALA A 157 -2.55 -0.12 -7.43
N ILE A 158 -3.81 -0.30 -7.81
CA ILE A 158 -4.22 -0.76 -9.14
C ILE A 158 -3.94 0.32 -10.20
N ASN A 159 -4.24 1.59 -9.89
CA ASN A 159 -4.08 2.71 -10.82
C ASN A 159 -2.65 3.30 -10.85
N GLY A 160 -1.96 3.35 -9.71
CA GLY A 160 -0.70 4.08 -9.49
C GLY A 160 0.59 3.27 -9.66
N ARG A 161 0.60 2.21 -10.49
CA ARG A 161 1.76 1.32 -10.72
C ARG A 161 2.32 0.72 -9.43
N GLY A 162 1.50 -0.02 -8.67
CA GLY A 162 1.92 -0.71 -7.45
C GLY A 162 3.05 -1.74 -7.66
N SER A 163 4.29 -1.27 -7.61
CA SER A 163 5.50 -2.10 -7.59
C SER A 163 6.00 -2.26 -6.16
N ASP A 164 6.72 -3.35 -5.92
CA ASP A 164 7.32 -3.67 -4.64
C ASP A 164 8.57 -4.55 -4.83
N VAL A 165 9.35 -4.75 -3.76
CA VAL A 165 10.56 -5.59 -3.72
C VAL A 165 10.30 -7.08 -4.03
N SER A 166 9.04 -7.48 -3.99
CA SER A 166 8.52 -8.80 -4.41
C SER A 166 8.13 -8.87 -5.89
N GLY A 167 8.23 -7.75 -6.62
CA GLY A 167 7.73 -7.58 -7.98
C GLY A 167 8.41 -8.46 -9.02
N ARG A 168 9.66 -8.87 -8.79
CA ARG A 168 10.34 -9.83 -9.65
C ARG A 168 9.60 -11.17 -9.74
N LYS A 169 8.98 -11.61 -8.64
CA LYS A 169 8.32 -12.91 -8.52
C LYS A 169 6.84 -12.83 -8.89
N TYR A 170 6.15 -11.76 -8.51
CA TYR A 170 4.70 -11.64 -8.68
C TYR A 170 4.26 -10.59 -9.70
N GLY A 171 5.18 -9.82 -10.27
CA GLY A 171 4.91 -8.73 -11.21
C GLY A 171 4.55 -7.42 -10.51
N LEU A 172 3.62 -6.69 -11.09
CA LEU A 172 3.02 -5.49 -10.52
C LEU A 172 1.69 -5.81 -9.83
N PHE A 173 1.12 -4.88 -9.05
CA PHE A 173 -0.11 -5.09 -8.28
C PHE A 173 -1.29 -5.61 -9.12
N GLN A 174 -1.45 -5.16 -10.37
CA GLN A 174 -2.52 -5.68 -11.24
C GLN A 174 -2.37 -7.18 -11.57
N HIS A 175 -1.18 -7.75 -11.50
CA HIS A 175 -0.95 -9.16 -11.79
C HIS A 175 -1.49 -10.08 -10.69
N ILE A 176 -1.63 -9.55 -9.46
CA ILE A 176 -2.22 -10.26 -8.32
C ILE A 176 -3.74 -10.06 -8.23
N CYS A 177 -4.31 -9.17 -9.04
CA CYS A 177 -5.76 -9.00 -9.16
C CYS A 177 -6.37 -10.15 -9.97
N LEU A 178 -7.56 -10.59 -9.58
CA LEU A 178 -8.29 -11.72 -10.17
C LEU A 178 -9.62 -11.26 -10.80
N SER A 179 -10.28 -10.29 -10.18
CA SER A 179 -11.47 -9.66 -10.75
C SER A 179 -11.67 -8.25 -10.21
N TYR A 180 -12.40 -7.44 -10.96
CA TYR A 180 -12.89 -6.11 -10.58
C TYR A 180 -14.40 -6.07 -10.75
N GLU A 181 -15.08 -5.43 -9.81
CA GLU A 181 -16.49 -5.08 -9.90
C GLU A 181 -16.57 -3.58 -10.17
N LEU A 182 -17.22 -3.20 -11.26
CA LEU A 182 -17.24 -1.86 -11.81
C LEU A 182 -18.67 -1.39 -12.05
N ILE A 183 -18.97 -0.15 -11.69
CA ILE A 183 -20.18 0.54 -12.15
C ILE A 183 -19.83 1.28 -13.44
N MET A 184 -20.53 0.93 -14.51
CA MET A 184 -20.36 1.51 -15.84
C MET A 184 -21.13 2.84 -15.97
N PRO A 185 -20.86 3.66 -17.00
CA PRO A 185 -21.52 4.97 -17.17
C PRO A 185 -23.03 4.94 -17.38
N ASP A 186 -23.58 3.78 -17.75
CA ASP A 186 -25.03 3.54 -17.84
C ASP A 186 -25.66 3.12 -16.50
N GLY A 187 -24.85 2.97 -15.45
CA GLY A 187 -25.25 2.51 -14.13
C GLY A 187 -25.28 0.99 -13.97
N SER A 188 -24.95 0.23 -15.02
CA SER A 188 -24.84 -1.23 -14.94
C SER A 188 -23.64 -1.66 -14.08
N LEU A 189 -23.78 -2.81 -13.43
CA LEU A 189 -22.73 -3.41 -12.60
C LEU A 189 -22.10 -4.56 -13.37
N VAL A 190 -20.81 -4.42 -13.69
CA VAL A 190 -20.06 -5.40 -14.49
C VAL A 190 -18.94 -5.99 -13.63
N THR A 191 -18.82 -7.32 -13.67
CA THR A 191 -17.67 -8.02 -13.11
C THR A 191 -16.70 -8.35 -14.23
N ALA A 192 -15.54 -7.71 -14.22
CA ALA A 192 -14.43 -8.00 -15.11
C ALA A 192 -13.51 -9.04 -14.44
N SER A 193 -13.36 -10.22 -15.04
CA SER A 193 -12.55 -11.30 -14.49
C SER A 193 -11.31 -11.56 -15.35
N LYS A 194 -10.25 -12.02 -14.70
CA LYS A 194 -9.06 -12.55 -15.38
C LYS A 194 -9.32 -13.88 -16.09
N ASP A 195 -10.31 -14.63 -15.60
CA ASP A 195 -10.65 -15.95 -16.11
C ASP A 195 -11.14 -15.90 -17.57
N ARG A 196 -10.78 -16.92 -18.34
CA ARG A 196 -11.17 -17.07 -19.75
C ARG A 196 -12.62 -17.52 -19.93
N ASP A 197 -13.25 -17.99 -18.86
CA ASP A 197 -14.66 -18.37 -18.86
C ASP A 197 -15.60 -17.15 -18.98
N GLY A 198 -15.08 -15.93 -18.78
CA GLY A 198 -15.79 -14.69 -19.07
C GLY A 198 -15.87 -14.37 -20.57
N GLY A 199 -16.89 -13.62 -20.97
CA GLY A 199 -16.97 -13.09 -22.34
C GLY A 199 -15.78 -12.18 -22.68
N ALA A 200 -15.37 -12.15 -23.95
CA ALA A 200 -14.18 -11.43 -24.42
C ALA A 200 -14.15 -9.94 -23.97
N GLU A 201 -15.30 -9.28 -23.91
CA GLU A 201 -15.44 -7.90 -23.45
C GLU A 201 -15.07 -7.72 -21.97
N THR A 202 -15.51 -8.65 -21.10
CA THR A 202 -15.20 -8.60 -19.67
C THR A 202 -13.72 -8.84 -19.40
N GLN A 203 -13.08 -9.66 -20.22
CA GLN A 203 -11.64 -9.90 -20.15
C GLN A 203 -10.86 -8.69 -20.67
N ALA A 204 -11.29 -8.08 -21.77
CA ALA A 204 -10.70 -6.83 -22.28
C ALA A 204 -10.80 -5.71 -21.23
N LEU A 205 -11.95 -5.61 -20.55
CA LEU A 205 -12.15 -4.67 -19.46
C LEU A 205 -11.21 -4.96 -18.28
N PHE A 206 -11.05 -6.23 -17.89
CA PHE A 206 -10.13 -6.61 -16.81
C PHE A 206 -8.69 -6.16 -17.08
N TYR A 207 -8.19 -6.34 -18.30
CA TYR A 207 -6.85 -5.90 -18.67
C TYR A 207 -6.74 -4.40 -18.94
N GLY A 208 -7.84 -3.71 -19.24
CA GLY A 208 -7.89 -2.26 -19.45
C GLY A 208 -8.00 -1.43 -18.17
N VAL A 209 -8.59 -1.98 -17.10
CA VAL A 209 -8.81 -1.27 -15.82
C VAL A 209 -7.51 -0.78 -15.17
N PRO A 210 -6.43 -1.56 -15.08
CA PRO A 210 -5.17 -1.08 -14.50
C PRO A 210 -4.66 0.17 -15.21
N TRP A 211 -4.31 1.19 -14.43
CA TRP A 211 -3.80 2.49 -14.92
C TRP A 211 -4.82 3.33 -15.71
N SER A 212 -6.10 2.94 -15.66
CA SER A 212 -7.17 3.75 -16.26
C SER A 212 -7.54 4.97 -15.42
N GLU A 213 -7.09 5.04 -14.16
CA GLU A 213 -7.44 6.12 -13.21
C GLU A 213 -8.96 6.33 -13.06
N GLY A 214 -9.73 5.23 -13.16
CA GLY A 214 -11.19 5.25 -13.04
C GLY A 214 -11.94 5.70 -14.29
N THR A 215 -11.26 5.85 -15.44
CA THR A 215 -11.89 6.29 -16.71
C THR A 215 -12.81 5.23 -17.33
N LEU A 216 -12.56 3.95 -17.08
CA LEU A 216 -13.35 2.85 -17.66
C LEU A 216 -14.59 2.47 -16.84
N GLY A 217 -14.68 2.94 -15.59
CA GLY A 217 -15.77 2.64 -14.68
C GLY A 217 -15.39 2.94 -13.24
N ILE A 218 -16.41 3.05 -12.38
CA ILE A 218 -16.20 3.26 -10.95
C ILE A 218 -15.98 1.91 -10.29
N MET A 219 -14.77 1.65 -9.81
CA MET A 219 -14.47 0.41 -9.09
C MET A 219 -15.21 0.40 -7.76
N VAL A 220 -15.88 -0.72 -7.47
CA VAL A 220 -16.59 -0.92 -6.20
C VAL A 220 -16.10 -2.12 -5.40
N ALA A 221 -15.49 -3.10 -6.06
CA ALA A 221 -14.77 -4.17 -5.39
C ALA A 221 -13.63 -4.72 -6.27
N ALA A 222 -12.64 -5.33 -5.62
CA ALA A 222 -11.57 -6.07 -6.27
C ALA A 222 -11.32 -7.39 -5.54
N THR A 223 -11.07 -8.45 -6.30
CA THR A 223 -10.60 -9.73 -5.76
C THR A 223 -9.10 -9.86 -6.00
N LEU A 224 -8.35 -10.04 -4.92
CA LEU A 224 -6.89 -10.11 -4.94
C LEU A 224 -6.45 -11.51 -4.52
N ARG A 225 -5.36 -12.01 -5.12
CA ARG A 225 -4.65 -13.20 -4.67
C ARG A 225 -3.89 -12.90 -3.38
N MET A 226 -3.91 -13.84 -2.43
CA MET A 226 -3.05 -13.84 -1.25
C MET A 226 -2.07 -15.03 -1.29
N ILE A 227 -1.05 -14.99 -0.43
CA ILE A 227 -0.07 -16.07 -0.25
C ILE A 227 0.06 -16.40 1.25
N PRO A 228 0.36 -17.67 1.59
CA PRO A 228 0.74 -18.01 2.95
C PRO A 228 2.08 -17.37 3.32
N ILE A 229 2.23 -16.98 4.58
CA ILE A 229 3.46 -16.40 5.12
C ILE A 229 3.97 -17.19 6.32
N LYS A 230 5.24 -16.96 6.65
CA LYS A 230 5.85 -17.42 7.89
C LYS A 230 6.00 -16.25 8.88
N PRO A 231 6.18 -16.52 10.19
CA PRO A 231 6.22 -15.47 11.20
C PRO A 231 7.39 -14.48 11.06
N TYR A 232 8.47 -14.86 10.35
CA TYR A 232 9.66 -14.03 10.18
C TYR A 232 10.09 -13.93 8.72
N VAL A 233 10.86 -12.89 8.41
CA VAL A 233 11.62 -12.76 7.16
C VAL A 233 13.10 -12.75 7.51
N LYS A 234 13.87 -13.69 6.95
CA LYS A 234 15.33 -13.69 7.04
C LYS A 234 15.88 -12.77 5.96
N ILE A 235 16.51 -11.68 6.38
CA ILE A 235 17.17 -10.74 5.48
C ILE A 235 18.68 -11.05 5.44
N THR A 236 19.24 -11.16 4.25
CA THR A 236 20.69 -11.28 4.03
C THR A 236 21.20 -10.02 3.37
N TYR A 237 22.30 -9.47 3.90
CA TYR A 237 22.95 -8.27 3.39
C TYR A 237 24.20 -8.68 2.60
N ILE A 238 24.30 -8.26 1.34
CA ILE A 238 25.41 -8.54 0.45
C ILE A 238 26.06 -7.20 0.08
N PRO A 239 27.16 -6.80 0.75
CA PRO A 239 27.86 -5.56 0.42
C PRO A 239 28.43 -5.63 -1.00
N VAL A 240 28.33 -4.51 -1.74
CA VAL A 240 28.89 -4.36 -3.08
C VAL A 240 29.71 -3.07 -3.17
N ARG A 241 30.76 -3.10 -4.00
CA ARG A 241 31.78 -2.04 -4.11
C ARG A 241 31.80 -1.29 -5.44
N SER A 242 30.91 -1.64 -6.36
CA SER A 242 30.70 -0.89 -7.61
C SER A 242 29.25 -1.00 -8.08
N THR A 243 28.85 -0.13 -9.00
CA THR A 243 27.53 -0.19 -9.65
C THR A 243 27.36 -1.45 -10.49
N GLU A 244 28.44 -1.92 -11.14
CA GLU A 244 28.44 -3.13 -11.95
C GLU A 244 28.25 -4.37 -11.06
N GLU A 245 28.91 -4.40 -9.89
CA GLU A 245 28.73 -5.46 -8.90
C GLU A 245 27.29 -5.44 -8.33
N MET A 246 26.74 -4.25 -8.04
CA MET A 246 25.33 -4.08 -7.64
C MET A 246 24.38 -4.68 -8.67
N GLN A 247 24.54 -4.31 -9.95
CA GLN A 247 23.69 -4.81 -11.04
C GLN A 247 23.78 -6.32 -11.22
N SER A 248 25.01 -6.86 -11.20
CA SER A 248 25.26 -8.29 -11.31
C SER A 248 24.58 -9.06 -10.18
N LYS A 249 24.79 -8.63 -8.92
CA LYS A 249 24.20 -9.29 -7.74
C LYS A 249 22.69 -9.16 -7.65
N LEU A 250 22.13 -8.00 -8.01
CA LEU A 250 20.67 -7.85 -8.11
C LEU A 250 20.09 -8.83 -9.13
N THR A 251 20.73 -8.98 -10.28
CA THR A 251 20.26 -9.89 -11.35
C THR A 251 20.32 -11.34 -10.90
N GLU A 252 21.44 -11.75 -10.29
CA GLU A 252 21.63 -13.11 -9.74
C GLU A 252 20.57 -13.43 -8.68
N GLU A 253 20.42 -12.57 -7.67
CA GLU A 253 19.49 -12.81 -6.57
C GLU A 253 18.02 -12.71 -7.02
N ALA A 254 17.72 -11.89 -8.04
CA ALA A 254 16.40 -11.80 -8.67
C ALA A 254 16.05 -13.06 -9.50
N GLN A 255 17.05 -13.80 -9.98
CA GLN A 255 16.83 -15.07 -10.69
C GLN A 255 16.62 -16.24 -9.71
N CYS A 256 17.07 -16.12 -8.47
CA CYS A 256 16.88 -17.13 -7.43
C CYS A 256 15.41 -17.16 -6.95
N ARG A 257 14.68 -18.21 -7.32
CA ARG A 257 13.24 -18.38 -6.98
C ARG A 257 12.93 -18.50 -5.48
N GLU A 258 13.93 -18.89 -4.69
CA GLU A 258 13.85 -19.00 -3.23
C GLU A 258 13.85 -17.64 -2.52
N ASN A 259 14.20 -16.56 -3.22
CA ASN A 259 14.12 -15.22 -2.67
C ASN A 259 12.72 -14.66 -2.91
N GLU A 260 12.06 -14.24 -1.83
CA GLU A 260 10.76 -13.57 -1.89
C GLU A 260 10.92 -12.08 -2.21
N PHE A 261 11.95 -11.46 -1.63
CA PHE A 261 12.20 -10.02 -1.71
C PHE A 261 13.64 -9.79 -2.16
N VAL A 262 13.84 -8.90 -3.12
CA VAL A 262 15.18 -8.50 -3.57
C VAL A 262 15.19 -6.98 -3.76
N GLU A 263 16.15 -6.31 -3.12
CA GLU A 263 16.27 -4.85 -3.15
C GLU A 263 17.74 -4.44 -3.13
N GLY A 264 18.07 -3.31 -3.76
CA GLY A 264 19.41 -2.72 -3.74
C GLY A 264 19.38 -1.34 -3.11
N LEU A 265 20.27 -1.09 -2.15
CA LEU A 265 20.49 0.24 -1.58
C LEU A 265 21.89 0.73 -1.95
N GLN A 266 21.98 1.74 -2.81
CA GLN A 266 23.24 2.38 -3.20
C GLN A 266 23.45 3.66 -2.38
N PHE A 267 24.59 3.78 -1.68
CA PHE A 267 24.93 4.95 -0.86
C PHE A 267 25.90 5.90 -1.56
N THR A 268 26.88 5.34 -2.26
CA THR A 268 27.85 6.06 -3.11
C THR A 268 28.08 5.24 -4.37
N PRO A 269 28.73 5.77 -5.44
CA PRO A 269 29.03 4.97 -6.64
C PRO A 269 29.82 3.67 -6.38
N THR A 270 30.52 3.58 -5.24
CA THR A 270 31.37 2.43 -4.87
C THR A 270 30.92 1.75 -3.58
N THR A 271 29.74 2.07 -3.05
CA THR A 271 29.25 1.48 -1.80
C THR A 271 27.75 1.30 -1.86
N GLY A 272 27.34 0.04 -1.86
CA GLY A 272 25.94 -0.36 -1.79
C GLY A 272 25.75 -1.70 -1.09
N VAL A 273 24.50 -2.11 -0.94
CA VAL A 273 24.12 -3.42 -0.43
C VAL A 273 22.97 -3.98 -1.25
N VAL A 274 23.11 -5.23 -1.69
CA VAL A 274 21.99 -6.04 -2.16
C VAL A 274 21.39 -6.77 -0.96
N LEU A 275 20.08 -6.63 -0.81
CA LEU A 275 19.25 -7.25 0.20
C LEU A 275 18.46 -8.37 -0.46
N ARG A 276 18.45 -9.54 0.17
CA ARG A 276 17.49 -10.60 -0.16
C ARG A 276 16.73 -11.04 1.08
N GLY A 277 15.44 -11.25 0.93
CA GLY A 277 14.53 -11.68 1.99
C GLY A 277 13.88 -13.01 1.65
N ARG A 278 13.75 -13.88 2.66
CA ARG A 278 13.04 -15.17 2.57
C ARG A 278 12.13 -15.36 3.77
N PHE A 279 10.97 -15.98 3.58
CA PHE A 279 10.12 -16.37 4.72
C PHE A 279 10.82 -17.41 5.60
N SER A 280 10.70 -17.29 6.93
CA SER A 280 11.36 -18.13 7.93
C SER A 280 10.48 -18.38 9.15
N GLU A 281 10.63 -19.55 9.77
CA GLU A 281 10.00 -19.87 11.07
C GLU A 281 10.62 -19.10 12.24
N GLY A 282 11.75 -18.44 12.00
CA GLY A 282 12.46 -17.62 12.98
C GLY A 282 13.92 -18.03 13.13
N PRO A 283 14.68 -17.27 13.94
CA PRO A 283 16.03 -17.70 14.31
C PRO A 283 15.97 -19.04 15.08
N PRO A 284 17.02 -19.89 15.01
CA PRO A 284 17.17 -21.00 15.94
C PRO A 284 17.06 -20.50 17.37
N LYS A 285 16.52 -21.32 18.29
CA LYS A 285 16.27 -20.92 19.69
C LYS A 285 17.50 -20.36 20.42
N ASN A 286 18.71 -20.65 19.93
CA ASN A 286 19.98 -20.23 20.51
C ASN A 286 20.55 -18.94 19.87
N TRP A 287 19.88 -18.37 18.86
CA TRP A 287 20.26 -17.09 18.27
C TRP A 287 19.64 -15.93 19.06
N GLY A 288 20.23 -14.75 18.94
CA GLY A 288 19.75 -13.54 19.61
C GLY A 288 18.33 -13.15 19.21
N ALA A 289 17.78 -12.13 19.88
CA ALA A 289 16.43 -11.65 19.63
C ALA A 289 16.25 -11.18 18.17
N ALA A 290 15.17 -11.59 17.52
CA ALA A 290 14.81 -11.15 16.18
C ALA A 290 14.73 -9.61 16.09
N ASN A 291 15.24 -9.04 15.00
CA ASN A 291 15.24 -7.60 14.80
C ASN A 291 13.81 -7.06 14.58
N GLN A 292 13.19 -6.54 15.64
CA GLN A 292 11.88 -5.89 15.50
C GLN A 292 11.99 -4.53 14.80
N LEU A 293 11.31 -4.40 13.67
CA LEU A 293 11.23 -3.15 12.90
C LEU A 293 10.24 -2.16 13.52
N GLY A 294 10.39 -0.87 13.21
CA GLY A 294 9.40 0.16 13.55
C GLY A 294 9.38 0.65 14.99
N ARG A 295 10.38 0.31 15.82
CA ARG A 295 10.53 0.91 17.15
C ARG A 295 11.07 2.35 17.03
N TRP A 296 10.40 3.31 17.66
CA TRP A 296 10.68 4.75 17.52
C TRP A 296 12.11 5.17 17.86
N TYR A 297 12.78 4.45 18.76
CA TYR A 297 14.16 4.72 19.18
C TYR A 297 15.21 4.03 18.29
N LYS A 298 14.79 3.13 17.39
CA LYS A 298 15.72 2.49 16.46
C LYS A 298 16.09 3.49 15.36
N PRO A 299 17.35 3.47 14.90
CA PRO A 299 17.75 4.31 13.79
C PRO A 299 17.03 3.87 12.50
N TRP A 300 16.96 4.78 11.52
CA TRP A 300 16.35 4.48 10.22
C TRP A 300 16.96 3.25 9.58
N PHE A 301 16.14 2.45 8.89
CA PHE A 301 16.58 1.18 8.31
C PHE A 301 17.83 1.34 7.42
N TYR A 302 17.88 2.35 6.56
CA TYR A 302 19.04 2.58 5.68
C TYR A 302 20.34 2.83 6.46
N THR A 303 20.27 3.51 7.62
CA THR A 303 21.46 3.73 8.47
C THR A 303 21.94 2.45 9.13
N HIS A 304 21.03 1.53 9.43
CA HIS A 304 21.38 0.19 9.89
C HIS A 304 22.10 -0.59 8.79
N VAL A 305 21.56 -0.58 7.55
CA VAL A 305 22.21 -1.21 6.39
C VAL A 305 23.61 -0.64 6.14
N GLN A 306 23.75 0.69 6.21
CA GLN A 306 25.03 1.36 6.02
C GLN A 306 26.07 0.94 7.08
N LYS A 307 25.66 0.75 8.35
CA LYS A 307 26.55 0.27 9.42
C LYS A 307 27.05 -1.16 9.16
N VAL A 308 26.22 -2.04 8.60
CA VAL A 308 26.61 -3.42 8.26
C VAL A 308 27.81 -3.42 7.29
N ILE A 309 27.80 -2.53 6.29
CA ILE A 309 28.92 -2.36 5.34
C ILE A 309 30.21 -1.97 6.07
N THR A 310 30.13 -0.95 6.93
CA THR A 310 31.29 -0.42 7.66
C THR A 310 31.86 -1.46 8.64
N SER A 311 31.00 -2.23 9.32
CA SER A 311 31.43 -3.29 10.23
C SER A 311 32.11 -4.47 9.51
N THR A 312 31.67 -4.78 8.28
CA THR A 312 32.27 -5.83 7.45
C THR A 312 33.69 -5.46 7.00
N LYS A 313 34.01 -4.16 6.86
CA LYS A 313 35.39 -3.69 6.65
C LYS A 313 36.32 -3.92 7.84
N VAL A 314 35.79 -4.15 9.04
CA VAL A 314 36.56 -4.29 10.30
C VAL A 314 36.70 -5.76 10.73
N GLY A 315 36.27 -6.73 9.91
CA GLY A 315 36.48 -8.16 10.21
C GLY A 315 35.69 -8.66 11.43
N LEU A 316 34.67 -7.94 11.86
CA LEU A 316 33.77 -8.40 12.92
C LEU A 316 32.55 -9.04 12.26
N GLY A 317 32.55 -10.37 12.20
CA GLY A 317 31.37 -11.19 11.95
C GLY A 317 30.33 -10.93 13.04
N GLY A 318 29.55 -9.86 12.87
CA GLY A 318 28.43 -9.53 13.74
C GLY A 318 27.32 -10.54 13.54
N LYS A 319 27.21 -11.50 14.46
CA LYS A 319 26.01 -12.32 14.63
C LYS A 319 24.85 -11.40 14.98
N PHE A 320 23.87 -11.27 14.09
CA PHE A 320 22.56 -10.68 14.39
C PHE A 320 21.46 -11.40 13.60
#